data_AF-Q89U53-F1
#
_entry.id   AF-Q89U53-F1
#
_cell.length_a   1.000
_cell.length_b   1.000
_cell.length_c   1.000
_cell.angle_alpha   90.00
_cell.angle_beta   90.00
_cell.angle_gamma   90.00
#
_symmetry.space_group_name_H-M   'P 1'
#
loop_
_entity.id
_entity.type
_entity.pdbx_description
1 polymer ?
#
loop_
_entity_poly.entity_id
_entity_poly.type
_entity_poly.pdbx_seq_one_letter_code
_entity_poly.pdbx_strand_id
1 'polypeptide(L)'
;MPRIGFLVFMLLLTSIGSAAAIGVETIRKHPQGADVALVFVHGLGGGPCSTFESSTTNADAAERSFECPRYEPGKRTVNGKPALSWFTIFERDHAAALPGGRTLGDIDLYTVSYMDAAPATISATEIGESLVRNPEFLRILDEYNNVLFVAHSMGGIVLRRAIVRLQLNGEQARLDRIVGLGLLGSPSEGAPLADFVKTWGCWIPAILRKVCWGEYVAQWYGAGWHQITDLQTLEGHNHLLAGLQTDWGSVIKARQGKPFVVSCAYETVAEIPALKLTVVERIYTHTAGCFEQEPITQSHMALAKPIDIEDNRHQWLRRTIVEALQRVENFKLRNWSQNDPLGALIDQINLEAGQPRPSGALGETVRVRPESEAEVNALRLKPDNRDYGGPTWGALLKSIARYNSCLKVQSDRQRREHEVWTKGAMACPNSIEAKRIYACDLRFCS
;
A
#
# COMPACT_ATOMS: atom_id res chain seq x y z
N MET A 1 2.34 -11.10 62.52
CA MET A 1 2.21 -11.79 61.22
C MET A 1 1.92 -10.78 60.10
N PRO A 2 2.93 -10.16 59.44
CA PRO A 2 2.70 -9.23 58.32
C PRO A 2 3.27 -9.72 56.96
N ARG A 3 3.72 -10.98 56.84
CA ARG A 3 4.45 -11.46 55.65
C ARG A 3 3.58 -12.02 54.51
N ILE A 4 2.31 -12.32 54.77
CA ILE A 4 1.42 -12.91 53.75
C ILE A 4 0.77 -11.83 52.86
N GLY A 5 0.48 -10.64 53.41
CA GLY A 5 -0.12 -9.54 52.64
C GLY A 5 0.78 -8.96 51.55
N PHE A 6 2.10 -8.90 51.79
CA PHE A 6 3.05 -8.35 50.82
C PHE A 6 3.29 -9.29 49.62
N LEU A 7 3.20 -10.62 49.83
CA LEU A 7 3.35 -11.59 48.75
C LEU A 7 2.12 -11.62 47.82
N VAL A 8 0.91 -11.47 48.38
CA VAL A 8 -0.33 -11.37 47.61
C VAL A 8 -0.40 -10.06 46.82
N PHE A 9 0.10 -8.95 47.38
CA PHE A 9 0.19 -7.67 46.67
C PHE A 9 1.23 -7.69 45.53
N MET A 10 2.37 -8.36 45.72
CA MET A 10 3.36 -8.58 44.66
C MET A 10 2.85 -9.52 43.55
N LEU A 11 2.10 -10.58 43.90
CA LEU A 11 1.48 -11.49 42.91
C LEU A 11 0.36 -10.83 42.11
N LEU A 12 -0.38 -9.88 42.70
CA LEU A 12 -1.37 -9.05 42.01
C LEU A 12 -0.73 -7.98 41.11
N LEU A 13 0.48 -7.51 41.42
CA LEU A 13 1.24 -6.59 40.56
C LEU A 13 1.86 -7.30 39.35
N THR A 14 2.16 -8.60 39.43
CA THR A 14 2.69 -9.38 38.28
C THR A 14 1.64 -9.72 37.22
N SER A 15 0.34 -9.52 37.48
CA SER A 15 -0.74 -9.78 36.51
C SER A 15 -1.27 -8.54 35.78
N ILE A 16 -0.69 -7.35 35.98
CA ILE A 16 -1.17 -6.09 35.36
C ILE A 16 -0.39 -5.76 34.07
N GLY A 17 0.55 -6.61 33.65
CA GLY A 17 1.46 -6.36 32.53
C GLY A 17 1.10 -6.99 31.19
N SER A 18 -0.17 -7.37 30.93
CA SER A 18 -0.56 -7.72 29.56
C SER A 18 -0.63 -6.43 28.74
N ALA A 19 0.52 -6.00 28.22
CA ALA A 19 0.57 -5.00 27.16
C ALA A 19 -0.39 -5.48 26.09
N ALA A 20 -1.51 -4.77 25.97
CA ALA A 20 -2.60 -5.20 25.15
C ALA A 20 -2.07 -5.17 23.69
N ALA A 21 -2.04 -6.35 23.08
CA ALA A 21 -1.19 -6.63 21.94
C ALA A 21 -1.94 -6.29 20.66
N ILE A 22 -1.39 -5.38 19.83
CA ILE A 22 -1.91 -5.15 18.48
C ILE A 22 -1.92 -6.50 17.76
N GLY A 23 -3.08 -6.91 17.27
CA GLY A 23 -3.27 -8.14 16.53
C GLY A 23 -3.20 -7.88 15.03
N VAL A 24 -2.58 -8.79 14.29
CA VAL A 24 -2.75 -8.88 12.84
C VAL A 24 -3.41 -10.21 12.56
N GLU A 25 -4.58 -10.16 11.94
CA GLU A 25 -5.43 -11.32 11.72
C GLU A 25 -5.47 -11.63 10.22
N THR A 26 -5.40 -12.92 9.91
CA THR A 26 -5.54 -13.40 8.54
C THR A 26 -7.03 -13.55 8.23
N ILE A 27 -7.50 -12.87 7.19
CA ILE A 27 -8.88 -13.02 6.68
C ILE A 27 -8.92 -14.18 5.69
N ARG A 28 -7.97 -14.19 4.74
CA ARG A 28 -7.85 -15.21 3.71
C ARG A 28 -6.39 -15.42 3.35
N LYS A 29 -5.99 -16.69 3.22
CA LYS A 29 -4.74 -17.09 2.60
C LYS A 29 -5.01 -18.02 1.41
N HIS A 30 -4.43 -17.72 0.27
CA HIS A 30 -4.56 -18.50 -0.95
C HIS A 30 -3.83 -19.84 -0.76
N PRO A 31 -4.46 -20.99 -1.10
CA PRO A 31 -3.89 -22.32 -0.80
C PRO A 31 -2.51 -22.57 -1.43
N GLN A 32 -2.26 -21.97 -2.58
CA GLN A 32 -1.01 -22.14 -3.33
C GLN A 32 0.06 -21.09 -2.95
N GLY A 33 -0.23 -20.23 -1.97
CA GLY A 33 0.52 -19.00 -1.71
C GLY A 33 0.18 -17.90 -2.70
N ALA A 34 0.24 -16.65 -2.25
CA ALA A 34 0.10 -15.47 -3.09
C ALA A 34 1.39 -14.63 -3.05
N ASP A 35 1.70 -13.94 -4.14
CA ASP A 35 2.81 -12.96 -4.16
C ASP A 35 2.37 -11.56 -3.74
N VAL A 36 1.05 -11.34 -3.65
CA VAL A 36 0.40 -10.09 -3.27
C VAL A 36 -0.39 -10.26 -1.97
N ALA A 37 -0.23 -9.31 -1.05
CA ALA A 37 -1.08 -9.17 0.13
C ALA A 37 -1.78 -7.81 0.15
N LEU A 38 -3.04 -7.80 0.59
CA LEU A 38 -3.82 -6.60 0.89
C LEU A 38 -4.15 -6.57 2.37
N VAL A 39 -3.70 -5.51 3.05
CA VAL A 39 -3.83 -5.37 4.50
C VAL A 39 -4.76 -4.21 4.84
N PHE A 40 -5.86 -4.50 5.51
CA PHE A 40 -6.85 -3.53 5.96
C PHE A 40 -6.52 -2.99 7.36
N VAL A 41 -6.37 -1.68 7.50
CA VAL A 41 -6.09 -1.00 8.77
C VAL A 41 -7.32 -0.16 9.15
N HIS A 42 -8.02 -0.57 10.20
CA HIS A 42 -9.27 0.07 10.61
C HIS A 42 -9.03 1.45 11.26
N GLY A 43 -10.11 2.20 11.49
CA GLY A 43 -10.10 3.49 12.16
C GLY A 43 -10.37 3.43 13.67
N LEU A 44 -10.63 4.60 14.27
CA LEU A 44 -11.00 4.74 15.68
C LEU A 44 -12.29 3.98 16.00
N GLY A 45 -12.32 3.26 17.11
CA GLY A 45 -13.55 2.65 17.62
C GLY A 45 -14.11 1.49 16.79
N GLY A 46 -13.44 1.08 15.72
CA GLY A 46 -13.82 -0.10 14.93
C GLY A 46 -12.79 -1.22 15.05
N GLY A 47 -13.24 -2.47 15.09
CA GLY A 47 -12.43 -3.64 14.73
C GLY A 47 -12.68 -4.06 13.27
N PRO A 48 -12.01 -5.12 12.77
CA PRO A 48 -12.15 -5.58 11.39
C PRO A 48 -13.61 -5.80 10.99
N CYS A 49 -14.38 -6.42 11.87
CA CYS A 49 -15.81 -6.69 11.72
C CYS A 49 -16.67 -5.43 11.56
N SER A 50 -16.37 -4.37 12.29
CA SER A 50 -17.20 -3.15 12.29
C SER A 50 -16.80 -2.17 11.20
N THR A 51 -15.58 -2.29 10.66
CA THR A 51 -15.04 -1.37 9.67
C THR A 51 -15.15 -1.93 8.26
N PHE A 52 -14.78 -3.20 8.05
CA PHE A 52 -14.63 -3.79 6.72
C PHE A 52 -15.65 -4.89 6.40
N GLU A 53 -16.40 -5.35 7.39
CA GLU A 53 -17.56 -6.21 7.14
C GLU A 53 -18.87 -5.42 7.17
N SER A 54 -19.73 -5.79 6.24
CA SER A 54 -21.15 -5.53 6.32
C SER A 54 -21.87 -6.87 6.42
N SER A 55 -22.31 -7.20 7.64
CA SER A 55 -23.55 -7.92 7.92
C SER A 55 -24.01 -9.09 7.05
N THR A 56 -23.16 -9.92 6.46
CA THR A 56 -23.57 -11.26 5.98
C THR A 56 -22.39 -12.21 5.88
N THR A 57 -22.46 -13.31 6.62
CA THR A 57 -21.76 -14.54 6.27
C THR A 57 -22.78 -15.68 6.21
N ASN A 58 -22.83 -16.36 5.06
CA ASN A 58 -23.40 -17.70 4.95
C ASN A 58 -22.38 -18.67 5.58
N ALA A 59 -22.88 -19.59 6.38
CA ALA A 59 -22.14 -20.36 7.38
C ALA A 59 -21.37 -21.61 6.86
N ASP A 60 -21.07 -21.72 5.57
CA ASP A 60 -20.60 -23.00 4.99
C ASP A 60 -19.14 -23.04 4.51
N ALA A 61 -18.25 -22.14 4.95
CA ALA A 61 -16.85 -22.15 4.50
C ALA A 61 -15.88 -22.57 5.63
N ALA A 62 -15.50 -23.85 5.67
CA ALA A 62 -14.54 -24.45 6.60
C ALA A 62 -13.09 -23.91 6.51
N GLU A 63 -12.82 -22.89 5.68
CA GLU A 63 -11.48 -22.31 5.44
C GLU A 63 -11.31 -20.90 6.03
N ARG A 64 -12.29 -20.35 6.76
CA ARG A 64 -12.15 -19.02 7.37
C ARG A 64 -11.48 -19.10 8.73
N SER A 65 -10.33 -18.46 8.88
CA SER A 65 -9.68 -18.25 10.19
C SER A 65 -10.28 -17.10 10.99
N PHE A 66 -11.13 -16.27 10.36
CA PHE A 66 -11.74 -15.10 10.99
C PHE A 66 -13.26 -15.12 10.80
N GLU A 67 -13.99 -15.32 11.90
CA GLU A 67 -15.44 -15.15 11.97
C GLU A 67 -15.76 -14.04 12.97
N CYS A 68 -16.54 -13.05 12.53
CA CYS A 68 -16.99 -11.95 13.38
C CYS A 68 -18.07 -12.44 14.36
N PRO A 69 -17.77 -12.66 15.66
CA PRO A 69 -18.64 -13.44 16.55
C PRO A 69 -19.94 -12.73 16.94
N ARG A 70 -20.13 -11.47 16.53
CA ARG A 70 -21.19 -10.58 17.05
C ARG A 70 -22.10 -9.97 16.00
N TYR A 71 -21.98 -10.33 14.73
CA TYR A 71 -22.82 -9.74 13.69
C TYR A 71 -23.90 -10.70 13.21
N GLU A 72 -25.16 -10.44 13.58
CA GLU A 72 -26.30 -11.20 13.07
C GLU A 72 -26.48 -10.94 11.56
N PRO A 73 -26.29 -11.95 10.70
CA PRO A 73 -26.43 -11.79 9.25
C PRO A 73 -27.84 -11.30 8.88
N GLY A 74 -27.94 -10.32 7.99
CA GLY A 74 -29.22 -9.89 7.39
C GLY A 74 -30.04 -8.86 8.17
N LYS A 75 -29.64 -8.42 9.38
CA LYS A 75 -30.40 -7.38 10.12
C LYS A 75 -30.16 -5.93 9.64
N ARG A 76 -29.06 -5.67 8.93
CA ARG A 76 -28.82 -4.35 8.31
C ARG A 76 -28.79 -4.49 6.80
N THR A 77 -29.78 -3.91 6.14
CA THR A 77 -29.74 -3.68 4.70
C THR A 77 -29.25 -2.27 4.45
N VAL A 78 -28.39 -2.10 3.44
CA VAL A 78 -28.04 -0.81 2.87
C VAL A 78 -28.79 -0.73 1.56
N ASN A 79 -29.73 0.22 1.44
CA ASN A 79 -30.61 0.35 0.26
C ASN A 79 -31.36 -0.95 -0.09
N GLY A 80 -31.82 -1.71 0.92
CA GLY A 80 -32.58 -2.94 0.73
C GLY A 80 -31.74 -4.17 0.32
N LYS A 81 -30.43 -4.04 0.15
CA LYS A 81 -29.51 -5.16 -0.05
C LYS A 81 -28.68 -5.41 1.21
N PRO A 82 -28.35 -6.66 1.55
CA PRO A 82 -27.26 -6.91 2.49
C PRO A 82 -25.99 -6.36 1.87
N ALA A 83 -25.29 -5.47 2.58
CA ALA A 83 -23.98 -5.09 2.11
C ALA A 83 -23.05 -6.32 2.21
N LEU A 84 -22.05 -6.40 1.34
CA LEU A 84 -21.15 -7.55 1.26
C LEU A 84 -19.80 -7.26 1.92
N SER A 85 -19.20 -8.27 2.56
CA SER A 85 -17.80 -8.16 2.98
C SER A 85 -16.88 -7.93 1.78
N TRP A 86 -15.75 -7.25 2.00
CA TRP A 86 -14.70 -7.12 0.96
C TRP A 86 -14.29 -8.48 0.38
N PHE A 87 -14.22 -9.50 1.23
CA PHE A 87 -13.94 -10.87 0.82
C PHE A 87 -14.95 -11.37 -0.22
N THR A 88 -16.25 -11.27 0.06
CA THR A 88 -17.30 -11.73 -0.85
C THR A 88 -17.30 -10.94 -2.15
N ILE A 89 -16.94 -9.65 -2.11
CA ILE A 89 -16.83 -8.83 -3.32
C ILE A 89 -15.62 -9.26 -4.15
N PHE A 90 -14.47 -9.54 -3.53
CA PHE A 90 -13.26 -9.99 -4.22
C PHE A 90 -13.45 -11.38 -4.85
N GLU A 91 -14.16 -12.28 -4.17
CA GLU A 91 -14.55 -13.56 -4.76
C GLU A 91 -15.49 -13.40 -5.95
N ARG A 92 -16.39 -12.40 -5.94
CA ARG A 92 -17.28 -12.14 -7.08
C ARG A 92 -16.57 -11.46 -8.24
N ASP A 93 -15.57 -10.63 -7.96
CA ASP A 93 -14.76 -9.91 -8.95
C ASP A 93 -13.49 -10.68 -9.37
N HIS A 94 -13.55 -12.01 -9.39
CA HIS A 94 -12.44 -12.86 -9.84
C HIS A 94 -12.27 -12.86 -11.36
N ALA A 95 -13.31 -12.55 -12.14
CA ALA A 95 -13.27 -12.60 -13.60
C ALA A 95 -12.44 -11.47 -14.22
N ALA A 96 -12.27 -10.35 -13.52
CA ALA A 96 -11.57 -9.19 -14.04
C ALA A 96 -10.07 -9.28 -13.74
N ALA A 97 -9.29 -9.48 -14.80
CA ALA A 97 -7.83 -9.60 -14.70
C ALA A 97 -7.17 -8.36 -14.09
N LEU A 98 -6.13 -8.60 -13.32
CA LEU A 98 -5.17 -7.65 -12.77
C LEU A 98 -3.85 -7.75 -13.56
N PRO A 99 -2.96 -6.75 -13.43
CA PRO A 99 -1.62 -6.81 -14.03
C PRO A 99 -0.87 -8.09 -13.64
N GLY A 100 -0.17 -8.68 -14.62
CA GLY A 100 0.50 -9.97 -14.46
C GLY A 100 -0.39 -11.20 -14.60
N GLY A 101 -1.64 -11.04 -15.08
CA GLY A 101 -2.57 -12.17 -15.28
C GLY A 101 -3.24 -12.66 -13.99
N ARG A 102 -3.08 -11.92 -12.89
CA ARG A 102 -3.70 -12.21 -11.59
C ARG A 102 -5.17 -11.84 -11.58
N THR A 103 -5.88 -12.22 -10.54
CA THR A 103 -7.25 -11.82 -10.21
C THR A 103 -7.30 -11.35 -8.76
N LEU A 104 -8.42 -10.73 -8.33
CA LEU A 104 -8.60 -10.43 -6.89
C LEU A 104 -8.72 -11.70 -6.05
N GLY A 105 -9.01 -12.85 -6.66
CA GLY A 105 -8.99 -14.17 -6.02
C GLY A 105 -7.60 -14.59 -5.53
N ASP A 106 -6.55 -14.09 -6.20
CA ASP A 106 -5.15 -14.49 -5.95
C ASP A 106 -4.44 -13.63 -4.90
N ILE A 107 -5.14 -12.71 -4.23
CA ILE A 107 -4.56 -11.78 -3.25
C ILE A 107 -4.84 -12.26 -1.82
N ASP A 108 -3.83 -12.33 -0.97
CA ASP A 108 -4.04 -12.66 0.45
C ASP A 108 -4.57 -11.45 1.23
N LEU A 109 -5.55 -11.69 2.09
CA LEU A 109 -6.26 -10.62 2.80
C LEU A 109 -5.94 -10.68 4.30
N TYR A 110 -5.53 -9.55 4.83
CA TYR A 110 -5.19 -9.37 6.23
C TYR A 110 -5.90 -8.16 6.81
N THR A 111 -6.03 -8.14 8.13
CA THR A 111 -6.49 -6.96 8.85
C THR A 111 -5.67 -6.71 10.10
N VAL A 112 -5.46 -5.44 10.42
CA VAL A 112 -4.80 -5.02 11.65
C VAL A 112 -5.89 -4.64 12.64
N SER A 113 -5.92 -5.34 13.79
CA SER A 113 -6.80 -5.06 14.92
C SER A 113 -6.01 -4.47 16.08
N TYR A 114 -6.40 -3.30 16.57
CA TYR A 114 -5.76 -2.67 17.73
C TYR A 114 -6.75 -2.20 18.79
N MET A 115 -8.01 -2.59 18.71
CA MET A 115 -9.04 -2.20 19.70
C MET A 115 -8.93 -2.95 21.02
N ASP A 116 -8.70 -4.27 20.98
CA ASP A 116 -8.50 -5.06 22.21
C ASP A 116 -7.15 -4.75 22.87
N ALA A 117 -6.29 -4.05 22.13
CA ALA A 117 -4.88 -3.78 22.40
C ALA A 117 -4.58 -2.37 22.92
N ALA A 118 -5.40 -1.38 22.57
CA ALA A 118 -5.12 0.01 22.87
C ALA A 118 -6.10 0.51 23.92
N PRO A 119 -5.69 0.62 25.19
CA PRO A 119 -6.38 1.49 26.13
C PRO A 119 -6.60 2.85 25.47
N ALA A 120 -7.67 3.53 25.86
CA ALA A 120 -8.06 4.89 25.47
C ALA A 120 -6.95 5.94 25.48
N THR A 121 -5.85 5.61 26.14
CA THR A 121 -4.70 6.43 26.44
C THR A 121 -3.61 6.34 25.38
N ILE A 122 -3.63 5.35 24.48
CA ILE A 122 -2.59 5.20 23.46
C ILE A 122 -2.95 6.06 22.23
N SER A 123 -2.03 6.94 21.87
CA SER A 123 -2.11 7.80 20.69
C SER A 123 -2.09 7.01 19.38
N ALA A 124 -2.64 7.59 18.31
CA ALA A 124 -2.60 6.95 16.98
C ALA A 124 -1.16 6.67 16.50
N THR A 125 -0.20 7.52 16.89
CA THR A 125 1.21 7.34 16.55
C THR A 125 1.86 6.23 17.37
N GLU A 126 1.56 6.10 18.66
CA GLU A 126 2.05 4.99 19.48
C GLU A 126 1.52 3.63 19.01
N ILE A 127 0.29 3.58 18.48
CA ILE A 127 -0.25 2.40 17.80
C ILE A 127 0.60 2.09 16.57
N GLY A 128 0.92 3.10 15.73
CA GLY A 128 1.79 2.93 14.57
C GLY A 128 3.21 2.47 14.93
N GLU A 129 3.78 2.99 16.01
CA GLU A 129 5.07 2.54 16.56
C GLU A 129 5.03 1.09 17.04
N SER A 130 3.90 0.69 17.64
CA SER A 130 3.71 -0.67 18.12
C SER A 130 3.47 -1.66 16.98
N LEU A 131 2.85 -1.20 15.88
CA LEU A 131 2.61 -2.02 14.70
C LEU A 131 3.92 -2.51 14.05
N VAL A 132 4.95 -1.68 13.97
CA VAL A 132 6.26 -2.12 13.44
C VAL A 132 7.06 -3.03 14.37
N ARG A 133 6.61 -3.19 15.63
CA ARG A 133 7.15 -4.19 16.57
C ARG A 133 6.33 -5.48 16.57
N ASN A 134 5.19 -5.50 15.87
CA ASN A 134 4.35 -6.67 15.78
C ASN A 134 4.99 -7.68 14.79
N PRO A 135 5.30 -8.91 15.23
CA PRO A 135 5.97 -9.90 14.39
C PRO A 135 5.12 -10.37 13.21
N GLU A 136 3.78 -10.42 13.34
CA GLU A 136 2.88 -10.80 12.24
C GLU A 136 2.82 -9.73 11.16
N PHE A 137 2.79 -8.44 11.54
CA PHE A 137 2.89 -7.33 10.60
C PHE A 137 4.20 -7.39 9.80
N LEU A 138 5.33 -7.61 10.49
CA LEU A 138 6.64 -7.75 9.85
C LEU A 138 6.70 -9.03 8.98
N ARG A 139 6.09 -10.13 9.43
CA ARG A 139 6.02 -11.38 8.65
C ARG A 139 5.31 -11.16 7.31
N ILE A 140 4.21 -10.41 7.26
CA ILE A 140 3.55 -10.08 5.99
C ILE A 140 4.52 -9.31 5.08
N LEU A 141 5.23 -8.32 5.62
CA LEU A 141 6.24 -7.61 4.83
C LEU A 141 7.41 -8.51 4.41
N ASP A 142 7.71 -9.58 5.15
CA ASP A 142 8.79 -10.54 4.86
C ASP A 142 8.37 -11.69 3.92
N GLU A 143 7.10 -12.02 3.84
CA GLU A 143 6.56 -13.14 3.05
C GLU A 143 6.14 -12.71 1.64
N TYR A 144 5.59 -11.49 1.48
CA TYR A 144 5.02 -11.03 0.22
C TYR A 144 5.97 -10.07 -0.52
N ASN A 145 5.97 -10.15 -1.85
CA ASN A 145 6.75 -9.24 -2.69
C ASN A 145 6.01 -7.92 -2.93
N ASN A 146 4.67 -7.95 -2.93
CA ASN A 146 3.81 -6.81 -3.21
C ASN A 146 2.78 -6.68 -2.11
N VAL A 147 2.98 -5.73 -1.20
CA VAL A 147 2.05 -5.44 -0.11
C VAL A 147 1.33 -4.13 -0.40
N LEU A 148 0.01 -4.20 -0.37
CA LEU A 148 -0.87 -3.04 -0.48
C LEU A 148 -1.59 -2.87 0.85
N PHE A 149 -1.79 -1.62 1.24
CA PHE A 149 -2.55 -1.29 2.43
C PHE A 149 -3.80 -0.50 2.07
N VAL A 150 -4.89 -0.73 2.81
CA VAL A 150 -6.10 0.08 2.77
C VAL A 150 -6.40 0.52 4.18
N ALA A 151 -6.35 1.82 4.42
CA ALA A 151 -6.54 2.37 5.75
C ALA A 151 -7.78 3.27 5.79
N HIS A 152 -8.59 3.11 6.83
CA HIS A 152 -9.78 3.93 7.06
C HIS A 152 -9.59 4.87 8.24
N SER A 153 -9.98 6.14 8.09
CA SER A 153 -9.98 7.12 9.18
C SER A 153 -8.61 7.18 9.90
N MET A 154 -8.59 7.09 11.23
CA MET A 154 -7.38 7.04 12.06
C MET A 154 -6.37 5.96 11.63
N GLY A 155 -6.81 4.87 10.99
CA GLY A 155 -5.92 3.83 10.47
C GLY A 155 -4.89 4.38 9.48
N GLY A 156 -5.22 5.43 8.74
CA GLY A 156 -4.27 6.09 7.83
C GLY A 156 -3.15 6.82 8.56
N ILE A 157 -3.41 7.34 9.77
CA ILE A 157 -2.38 7.93 10.64
C ILE A 157 -1.49 6.83 11.22
N VAL A 158 -2.09 5.78 11.79
CA VAL A 158 -1.41 4.61 12.35
C VAL A 158 -0.43 4.02 11.34
N LEU A 159 -0.92 3.76 10.13
CA LEU A 159 -0.13 3.10 9.08
C LEU A 159 0.99 4.00 8.54
N ARG A 160 0.73 5.29 8.28
CA ARG A 160 1.80 6.21 7.86
C ARG A 160 2.88 6.30 8.92
N ARG A 161 2.52 6.33 10.21
CA ARG A 161 3.50 6.32 11.29
C ARG A 161 4.34 5.04 11.27
N ALA A 162 3.71 3.89 11.07
CA ALA A 162 4.43 2.62 10.92
C ALA A 162 5.42 2.65 9.74
N ILE A 163 5.00 3.13 8.57
CA ILE A 163 5.87 3.23 7.39
C ILE A 163 7.02 4.21 7.60
N VAL A 164 6.77 5.38 8.19
CA VAL A 164 7.83 6.32 8.60
C VAL A 164 8.83 5.63 9.52
N ARG A 165 8.35 4.83 10.48
CA ARG A 165 9.23 4.15 11.43
C ARG A 165 10.09 3.07 10.76
N LEU A 166 9.55 2.32 9.80
CA LEU A 166 10.35 1.41 8.96
C LEU A 166 11.47 2.17 8.23
N GLN A 167 11.20 3.36 7.69
CA GLN A 167 12.23 4.19 7.05
C GLN A 167 13.31 4.62 8.03
N LEU A 168 12.92 5.12 9.19
CA LEU A 168 13.86 5.56 10.23
C LEU A 168 14.71 4.40 10.77
N ASN A 169 14.18 3.17 10.78
CA ASN A 169 14.91 1.98 11.19
C ASN A 169 15.81 1.40 10.08
N GLY A 170 15.82 1.98 8.87
CA GLY A 170 16.61 1.46 7.75
C GLY A 170 16.06 0.18 7.12
N GLU A 171 14.77 -0.11 7.32
CA GLU A 171 14.08 -1.32 6.85
C GLU A 171 13.71 -1.23 5.36
N GLN A 172 14.66 -0.81 4.52
CA GLN A 172 14.42 -0.47 3.11
C GLN A 172 13.88 -1.66 2.31
N ALA A 173 14.33 -2.89 2.61
CA ALA A 173 13.86 -4.10 1.94
C ALA A 173 12.35 -4.33 2.16
N ARG A 174 11.84 -4.07 3.38
CA ARG A 174 10.41 -4.17 3.69
C ARG A 174 9.63 -3.02 3.07
N LEU A 175 10.17 -1.80 3.13
CA LEU A 175 9.56 -0.64 2.47
C LEU A 175 9.40 -0.82 0.96
N ASP A 176 10.37 -1.46 0.31
CA ASP A 176 10.34 -1.67 -1.14
C ASP A 176 9.26 -2.64 -1.59
N ARG A 177 8.78 -3.50 -0.69
CA ARG A 177 7.65 -4.40 -0.90
C ARG A 177 6.31 -3.71 -0.72
N ILE A 178 6.25 -2.52 -0.14
CA ILE A 178 5.01 -1.75 -0.03
C ILE A 178 4.78 -1.00 -1.34
N VAL A 179 3.85 -1.48 -2.15
CA VAL A 179 3.63 -1.00 -3.52
C VAL A 179 2.41 -0.09 -3.66
N GLY A 180 1.48 -0.13 -2.70
CA GLY A 180 0.26 0.66 -2.73
C GLY A 180 -0.27 1.03 -1.35
N LEU A 181 -0.88 2.21 -1.25
CA LEU A 181 -1.57 2.71 -0.07
C LEU A 181 -2.87 3.40 -0.48
N GLY A 182 -4.02 2.84 -0.09
CA GLY A 182 -5.33 3.47 -0.20
C GLY A 182 -5.76 4.09 1.15
N LEU A 183 -6.15 5.36 1.15
CA LEU A 183 -6.60 6.10 2.34
C LEU A 183 -8.06 6.51 2.19
N LEU A 184 -8.94 5.92 3.00
CA LEU A 184 -10.38 6.20 3.04
C LEU A 184 -10.70 7.15 4.21
N GLY A 185 -11.00 8.42 3.91
CA GLY A 185 -11.35 9.41 4.93
C GLY A 185 -10.26 9.61 5.98
N SER A 186 -8.98 9.43 5.63
CA SER A 186 -7.89 9.60 6.60
C SER A 186 -7.69 11.09 6.92
N PRO A 187 -7.77 11.51 8.20
CA PRO A 187 -7.59 12.92 8.62
C PRO A 187 -6.11 13.29 8.63
N SER A 188 -5.56 13.49 7.44
CA SER A 188 -4.16 13.80 7.20
C SER A 188 -3.70 15.13 7.79
N GLU A 189 -4.58 16.13 7.77
CA GLU A 189 -4.36 17.45 8.37
C GLU A 189 -5.36 17.71 9.52
N GLY A 190 -5.96 16.63 10.03
CA GLY A 190 -6.90 16.59 11.14
C GLY A 190 -8.37 16.46 10.71
N ALA A 191 -9.29 16.69 11.65
CA ALA A 191 -10.71 16.46 11.50
C ALA A 191 -11.50 17.57 12.22
N PRO A 192 -12.26 18.42 11.50
CA PRO A 192 -13.08 19.47 12.11
C PRO A 192 -14.06 18.93 13.15
N LEU A 193 -14.58 17.72 12.93
CA LEU A 193 -15.47 17.09 13.91
C LEU A 193 -14.75 16.79 15.23
N ALA A 194 -13.45 16.48 15.21
CA ALA A 194 -12.67 16.30 16.44
C ALA A 194 -12.53 17.61 17.22
N ASP A 195 -12.31 18.73 16.53
CA ASP A 195 -12.29 20.06 17.14
C ASP A 195 -13.65 20.47 17.69
N PHE A 196 -14.73 20.17 16.96
CA PHE A 196 -16.10 20.38 17.43
C PHE A 196 -16.38 19.55 18.69
N VAL A 197 -16.06 18.26 18.69
CA VAL A 197 -16.25 17.36 19.84
C VAL A 197 -15.46 17.81 21.06
N LYS A 198 -14.20 18.28 20.89
CA LYS A 198 -13.40 18.84 21.98
C LYS A 198 -14.02 20.12 22.52
N THR A 199 -14.41 21.02 21.63
CA THR A 199 -14.93 22.35 21.97
C THR A 199 -16.31 22.28 22.61
N TRP A 200 -17.22 21.45 22.10
CA TRP A 200 -18.61 21.37 22.56
C TRP A 200 -18.85 20.25 23.57
N GLY A 201 -18.10 19.16 23.49
CA GLY A 201 -18.19 18.03 24.42
C GLY A 201 -17.92 18.40 25.87
N CYS A 202 -17.09 19.42 26.10
CA CYS A 202 -16.78 19.92 27.44
C CYS A 202 -17.96 20.68 28.09
N TRP A 203 -18.83 21.32 27.30
CA TRP A 203 -19.86 22.24 27.82
C TRP A 203 -21.25 21.62 27.95
N ILE A 204 -21.50 20.49 27.29
CA ILE A 204 -22.79 19.81 27.41
C ILE A 204 -22.85 19.09 28.77
N PRO A 205 -23.82 19.42 29.65
CA PRO A 205 -24.03 18.72 30.92
C PRO A 205 -24.16 17.22 30.70
N ALA A 206 -23.65 16.40 31.63
CA ALA A 206 -23.66 14.94 31.52
C ALA A 206 -25.03 14.32 31.18
N ILE A 207 -26.13 14.98 31.56
CA ILE A 207 -27.50 14.62 31.22
C ILE A 207 -27.81 14.78 29.73
N LEU A 208 -27.39 15.88 29.10
CA LEU A 208 -27.58 16.11 27.67
C LEU A 208 -26.60 15.30 26.81
N ARG A 209 -25.47 14.82 27.37
CA ARG A 209 -24.56 13.88 26.69
C ARG A 209 -25.24 12.55 26.37
N LYS A 210 -26.10 12.04 27.26
CA LYS A 210 -26.89 10.81 26.98
C LYS A 210 -27.97 11.05 25.94
N VAL A 211 -28.62 12.23 25.97
CA VAL A 211 -29.82 12.52 25.16
C VAL A 211 -29.46 12.97 23.73
N CYS A 212 -28.45 13.82 23.56
CA CYS A 212 -28.09 14.37 22.25
C CYS A 212 -27.11 13.48 21.46
N TRP A 213 -26.36 12.61 22.14
CA TRP A 213 -25.22 11.92 21.53
C TRP A 213 -25.28 10.38 21.64
N GLY A 214 -26.32 9.83 22.26
CA GLY A 214 -26.58 8.38 22.34
C GLY A 214 -25.47 7.53 22.97
N GLU A 215 -25.65 6.21 22.99
CA GLU A 215 -24.61 5.25 23.44
C GLU A 215 -23.33 5.32 22.57
N TYR A 216 -23.46 5.79 21.32
CA TYR A 216 -22.37 5.89 20.34
C TYR A 216 -21.19 6.74 20.82
N VAL A 217 -21.49 7.84 21.48
CA VAL A 217 -20.47 8.79 21.94
C VAL A 217 -19.94 8.41 23.32
N ALA A 218 -20.71 7.70 24.15
CA ALA A 218 -20.20 7.15 25.41
C ALA A 218 -19.02 6.19 25.19
N GLN A 219 -19.01 5.44 24.08
CA GLN A 219 -17.88 4.60 23.66
C GLN A 219 -16.64 5.44 23.29
N TRP A 220 -16.83 6.59 22.61
CA TRP A 220 -15.74 7.51 22.26
C TRP A 220 -15.15 8.23 23.49
N TYR A 221 -16.01 8.63 24.43
CA TYR A 221 -15.62 9.41 25.60
C TYR A 221 -15.03 8.57 26.74
N GLY A 222 -15.38 7.28 26.83
CA GLY A 222 -14.78 6.35 27.80
C GLY A 222 -13.48 5.70 27.33
N ALA A 223 -13.28 5.59 26.00
CA ALA A 223 -12.25 4.71 25.43
C ALA A 223 -11.33 5.35 24.36
N GLY A 224 -11.33 6.66 24.11
CA GLY A 224 -10.49 7.22 23.03
C GLY A 224 -10.20 8.73 23.06
N TRP A 225 -10.28 9.40 24.21
CA TRP A 225 -10.10 10.87 24.24
C TRP A 225 -8.73 11.33 23.72
N HIS A 226 -7.67 10.60 24.05
CA HIS A 226 -6.32 10.91 23.53
C HIS A 226 -6.23 10.72 22.01
N GLN A 227 -6.89 9.71 21.49
CA GLN A 227 -6.97 9.47 20.05
C GLN A 227 -7.74 10.61 19.36
N ILE A 228 -8.82 11.12 19.95
CA ILE A 228 -9.53 12.29 19.41
C ILE A 228 -8.64 13.54 19.43
N THR A 229 -7.83 13.74 20.47
CA THR A 229 -6.88 14.88 20.50
C THR A 229 -5.83 14.80 19.39
N ASP A 230 -5.41 13.59 18.99
CA ASP A 230 -4.49 13.40 17.87
C ASP A 230 -5.13 13.65 16.50
N LEU A 231 -6.47 13.72 16.44
CA LEU A 231 -7.24 13.95 15.20
C LEU A 231 -7.64 15.41 15.02
N GLN A 232 -7.30 16.30 15.96
CA GLN A 232 -7.59 17.73 15.82
C GLN A 232 -6.93 18.34 14.58
N THR A 233 -7.53 19.39 14.02
CA THR A 233 -6.94 20.09 12.88
C THR A 233 -5.61 20.75 13.26
N LEU A 234 -4.80 21.05 12.24
CA LEU A 234 -3.57 21.82 12.43
C LEU A 234 -3.81 23.20 13.06
N GLU A 235 -4.95 23.82 12.76
CA GLU A 235 -5.39 25.07 13.39
C GLU A 235 -5.63 24.90 14.90
N GLY A 236 -6.02 23.70 15.32
CA GLY A 236 -6.09 23.27 16.72
C GLY A 236 -4.74 23.00 17.39
N HIS A 237 -3.62 23.39 16.77
CA HIS A 237 -2.23 23.19 17.21
C HIS A 237 -1.79 21.73 17.28
N ASN A 238 -2.24 20.90 16.34
CA ASN A 238 -1.84 19.49 16.27
C ASN A 238 -0.43 19.32 15.66
N HIS A 239 0.59 19.55 16.49
CA HIS A 239 2.00 19.36 16.11
C HIS A 239 2.34 17.92 15.71
N LEU A 240 1.57 16.94 16.19
CA LEU A 240 1.77 15.53 15.90
C LEU A 240 1.45 15.23 14.44
N LEU A 241 0.31 15.70 13.92
CA LEU A 241 -0.04 15.52 12.51
C LEU A 241 0.89 16.31 11.58
N ALA A 242 1.29 17.53 11.97
CA ALA A 242 2.28 18.31 11.21
C ALA A 242 3.64 17.59 11.09
N GLY A 243 4.13 17.03 12.21
CA GLY A 243 5.35 16.23 12.23
C GLY A 243 5.23 14.98 11.36
N LEU A 244 4.11 14.25 11.49
CA LEU A 244 3.86 13.06 10.68
C LEU A 244 3.78 13.38 9.18
N GLN A 245 3.15 14.50 8.77
CA GLN A 245 3.14 14.94 7.37
C GLN A 245 4.54 15.23 6.83
N THR A 246 5.37 15.88 7.66
CA THR A 246 6.76 16.20 7.29
C THR A 246 7.57 14.92 7.08
N ASP A 247 7.49 13.99 8.04
CA ASP A 247 8.17 12.70 7.96
C ASP A 247 7.64 11.86 6.79
N TRP A 248 6.33 11.84 6.59
CA TRP A 248 5.69 11.17 5.45
C TRP A 248 6.15 11.76 4.10
N GLY A 249 6.33 13.08 4.01
CA GLY A 249 6.90 13.74 2.83
C GLY A 249 8.29 13.21 2.48
N SER A 250 9.11 12.92 3.50
CA SER A 250 10.42 12.26 3.35
C SER A 250 10.29 10.82 2.80
N VAL A 251 9.28 10.06 3.25
CA VAL A 251 8.97 8.72 2.71
C VAL A 251 8.64 8.83 1.23
N ILE A 252 7.71 9.71 0.86
CA ILE A 252 7.27 9.89 -0.54
C ILE A 252 8.45 10.31 -1.42
N LYS A 253 9.28 11.24 -0.95
CA LYS A 253 10.47 11.68 -1.69
C LYS A 253 11.46 10.53 -1.90
N ALA A 254 11.73 9.73 -0.87
CA ALA A 254 12.61 8.56 -0.97
C ALA A 254 12.06 7.45 -1.88
N ARG A 255 10.74 7.41 -2.08
CA ARG A 255 10.05 6.48 -2.98
C ARG A 255 9.89 7.01 -4.41
N GLN A 256 10.37 8.22 -4.73
CA GLN A 256 10.30 8.75 -6.10
C GLN A 256 11.03 7.82 -7.07
N GLY A 257 10.35 7.44 -8.16
CA GLY A 257 10.87 6.51 -9.16
C GLY A 257 10.71 5.02 -8.81
N LYS A 258 10.26 4.68 -7.61
CA LYS A 258 9.92 3.30 -7.21
C LYS A 258 8.44 2.99 -7.48
N PRO A 259 8.04 1.71 -7.60
CA PRO A 259 6.64 1.34 -7.81
C PRO A 259 5.86 1.52 -6.50
N PHE A 260 5.45 2.77 -6.24
CA PHE A 260 4.62 3.14 -5.09
C PHE A 260 3.45 4.01 -5.55
N VAL A 261 2.24 3.66 -5.11
CA VAL A 261 1.02 4.43 -5.34
C VAL A 261 0.40 4.82 -4.01
N VAL A 262 -0.04 6.07 -3.90
CA VAL A 262 -0.89 6.53 -2.81
C VAL A 262 -2.17 7.08 -3.41
N SER A 263 -3.31 6.52 -3.02
CA SER A 263 -4.64 6.97 -3.44
C SER A 263 -5.43 7.40 -2.22
N CYS A 264 -6.18 8.50 -2.32
CA CYS A 264 -7.06 8.94 -1.25
C CYS A 264 -8.49 9.08 -1.75
N ALA A 265 -9.43 8.82 -0.85
CA ALA A 265 -10.81 9.16 -1.04
C ALA A 265 -11.39 9.75 0.25
N TYR A 266 -12.47 10.51 0.11
CA TYR A 266 -13.09 11.24 1.21
C TYR A 266 -14.61 11.13 1.13
N GLU A 267 -15.29 11.26 2.27
CA GLU A 267 -16.75 11.27 2.34
C GLU A 267 -17.35 12.56 1.77
N THR A 268 -18.51 12.45 1.14
CA THR A 268 -19.33 13.63 0.77
C THR A 268 -20.67 13.68 1.49
N VAL A 269 -21.05 12.63 2.22
CA VAL A 269 -22.27 12.61 3.02
C VAL A 269 -21.92 12.94 4.47
N ALA A 270 -22.61 13.95 5.02
CA ALA A 270 -22.45 14.35 6.40
C ALA A 270 -22.80 13.22 7.38
N GLU A 271 -21.96 13.02 8.39
CA GLU A 271 -22.19 12.05 9.46
C GLU A 271 -23.28 12.56 10.42
N ILE A 272 -23.37 13.89 10.56
CA ILE A 272 -24.43 14.57 11.32
C ILE A 272 -25.25 15.43 10.33
N PRO A 273 -26.29 14.88 9.68
CA PRO A 273 -27.04 15.60 8.63
C PRO A 273 -27.61 16.95 9.07
N ALA A 274 -28.07 17.05 10.33
CA ALA A 274 -28.62 18.29 10.89
C ALA A 274 -27.62 19.44 10.90
N LEU A 275 -26.32 19.15 11.04
CA LEU A 275 -25.24 20.13 11.06
C LEU A 275 -24.47 20.19 9.74
N LYS A 276 -24.78 19.31 8.79
CA LYS A 276 -24.03 19.12 7.53
C LYS A 276 -22.52 18.90 7.75
N LEU A 277 -22.17 18.27 8.88
CA LEU A 277 -20.77 18.00 9.23
C LEU A 277 -20.36 16.62 8.74
N THR A 278 -19.32 16.56 7.90
CA THR A 278 -18.53 15.35 7.64
C THR A 278 -17.50 15.17 8.76
N VAL A 279 -16.93 13.97 8.89
CA VAL A 279 -15.89 13.72 9.91
C VAL A 279 -14.57 14.35 9.46
N VAL A 280 -14.22 14.12 8.20
CA VAL A 280 -13.02 14.61 7.54
C VAL A 280 -13.43 15.25 6.22
N GLU A 281 -13.34 16.58 6.16
CA GLU A 281 -13.58 17.29 4.90
C GLU A 281 -12.44 17.05 3.92
N ARG A 282 -12.73 17.24 2.63
CA ARG A 282 -11.77 17.09 1.52
C ARG A 282 -10.40 17.72 1.83
N ILE A 283 -10.42 18.97 2.31
CA ILE A 283 -9.20 19.74 2.57
C ILE A 283 -8.29 19.06 3.59
N TYR A 284 -8.85 18.35 4.56
CA TYR A 284 -8.05 17.68 5.60
C TYR A 284 -7.63 16.24 5.25
N THR A 285 -8.09 15.70 4.11
CA THR A 285 -7.61 14.40 3.61
C THR A 285 -6.29 14.50 2.84
N HIS A 286 -5.83 15.70 2.54
CA HIS A 286 -4.65 15.96 1.73
C HIS A 286 -3.37 15.43 2.40
N THR A 287 -2.54 14.72 1.64
CA THR A 287 -1.28 14.15 2.12
C THR A 287 -0.29 14.00 0.97
N ALA A 288 1.01 14.06 1.28
CA ALA A 288 2.05 13.88 0.27
C ALA A 288 1.87 12.55 -0.49
N GLY A 289 2.11 12.59 -1.80
CA GLY A 289 1.97 11.44 -2.71
C GLY A 289 0.55 11.19 -3.23
N CYS A 290 -0.44 11.88 -2.67
CA CYS A 290 -1.84 11.75 -3.05
C CYS A 290 -2.32 12.99 -3.81
N PHE A 291 -2.22 12.93 -5.14
CA PHE A 291 -2.50 14.09 -6.00
C PHE A 291 -3.99 14.27 -6.28
N GLU A 292 -4.74 13.17 -6.37
CA GLU A 292 -6.18 13.18 -6.59
C GLU A 292 -6.90 12.58 -5.37
N GLN A 293 -7.90 13.31 -4.88
CA GLN A 293 -8.78 12.88 -3.79
C GLN A 293 -10.14 12.55 -4.39
N GLU A 294 -10.53 11.29 -4.31
CA GLU A 294 -11.80 10.85 -4.91
C GLU A 294 -12.98 11.08 -3.95
N PRO A 295 -14.04 11.77 -4.38
CA PRO A 295 -15.27 11.89 -3.60
C PRO A 295 -16.03 10.56 -3.59
N ILE A 296 -16.35 10.05 -2.40
CA ILE A 296 -17.22 8.90 -2.23
C ILE A 296 -18.52 9.35 -1.56
N THR A 297 -19.64 9.13 -2.26
CA THR A 297 -21.00 9.49 -1.82
C THR A 297 -21.54 8.60 -0.70
N GLN A 298 -20.79 8.52 0.39
CA GLN A 298 -21.13 7.76 1.60
C GLN A 298 -20.70 8.53 2.84
N SER A 299 -21.27 8.17 3.99
CA SER A 299 -20.84 8.72 5.27
C SER A 299 -19.48 8.14 5.66
N HIS A 300 -18.82 8.76 6.64
CA HIS A 300 -17.47 8.36 7.04
C HIS A 300 -17.42 6.91 7.52
N MET A 301 -18.42 6.48 8.30
CA MET A 301 -18.56 5.10 8.77
C MET A 301 -18.85 4.07 7.67
N ALA A 302 -19.35 4.52 6.52
CA ALA A 302 -19.71 3.69 5.38
C ALA A 302 -18.61 3.63 4.30
N LEU A 303 -17.60 4.52 4.34
CA LEU A 303 -16.52 4.55 3.34
C LEU A 303 -15.83 3.19 3.14
N ALA A 304 -15.65 2.43 4.20
CA ALA A 304 -14.96 1.14 4.18
C ALA A 304 -15.88 -0.08 3.90
N LYS A 305 -17.15 0.14 3.54
CA LYS A 305 -18.20 -0.91 3.47
C LYS A 305 -18.91 -0.96 2.11
N PRO A 306 -18.22 -1.36 1.03
CA PRO A 306 -18.83 -1.49 -0.29
C PRO A 306 -20.07 -2.41 -0.25
N ILE A 307 -21.05 -2.14 -1.11
CA ILE A 307 -22.30 -2.93 -1.18
C ILE A 307 -22.14 -4.09 -2.17
N ASP A 308 -21.53 -3.84 -3.33
CA ASP A 308 -21.31 -4.82 -4.39
C ASP A 308 -20.09 -4.45 -5.26
N ILE A 309 -19.86 -5.19 -6.35
CA ILE A 309 -18.72 -4.99 -7.26
C ILE A 309 -18.80 -3.65 -8.01
N GLU A 310 -20.01 -3.12 -8.24
CA GLU A 310 -20.22 -1.85 -8.96
C GLU A 310 -20.13 -0.64 -8.04
N ASP A 311 -20.01 -0.87 -6.73
CA ASP A 311 -19.88 0.16 -5.73
C ASP A 311 -18.65 1.04 -5.99
N ASN A 312 -18.82 2.36 -5.95
CA ASN A 312 -17.72 3.30 -6.19
C ASN A 312 -16.54 3.09 -5.22
N ARG A 313 -16.79 2.63 -3.99
CA ARG A 313 -15.74 2.27 -3.01
C ARG A 313 -14.91 1.09 -3.51
N HIS A 314 -15.57 0.06 -4.03
CA HIS A 314 -14.90 -1.10 -4.59
C HIS A 314 -14.13 -0.72 -5.86
N GLN A 315 -14.77 0.02 -6.77
CA GLN A 315 -14.16 0.47 -8.01
C GLN A 315 -12.93 1.35 -7.77
N TRP A 316 -12.99 2.23 -6.78
CA TRP A 316 -11.83 3.01 -6.32
C TRP A 316 -10.69 2.10 -5.85
N LEU A 317 -10.97 1.16 -4.93
CA LEU A 317 -9.93 0.27 -4.41
C LEU A 317 -9.34 -0.60 -5.52
N ARG A 318 -10.18 -1.13 -6.40
CA ARG A 318 -9.74 -1.93 -7.55
C ARG A 318 -8.79 -1.13 -8.43
N ARG A 319 -9.12 0.12 -8.76
CA ARG A 319 -8.22 1.00 -9.53
C ARG A 319 -6.89 1.22 -8.80
N THR A 320 -6.90 1.45 -7.50
CA THR A 320 -5.68 1.58 -6.70
C THR A 320 -4.81 0.32 -6.76
N ILE A 321 -5.42 -0.87 -6.66
CA ILE A 321 -4.72 -2.15 -6.77
C ILE A 321 -4.11 -2.31 -8.17
N VAL A 322 -4.91 -2.08 -9.21
CA VAL A 322 -4.47 -2.17 -10.62
C VAL A 322 -3.32 -1.20 -10.88
N GLU A 323 -3.43 0.06 -10.45
CA GLU A 323 -2.37 1.04 -10.66
C GLU A 323 -1.07 0.65 -9.95
N ALA A 324 -1.16 0.23 -8.69
CA ALA A 324 0.01 -0.20 -7.92
C ALA A 324 0.71 -1.40 -8.56
N LEU A 325 -0.05 -2.45 -8.91
CA LEU A 325 0.52 -3.63 -9.56
C LEU A 325 1.04 -3.33 -10.97
N GLN A 326 0.36 -2.46 -11.74
CA GLN A 326 0.85 -2.05 -13.05
C GLN A 326 2.18 -1.29 -12.93
N ARG A 327 2.35 -0.44 -11.92
CA ARG A 327 3.64 0.22 -11.67
C ARG A 327 4.73 -0.79 -11.31
N VAL A 328 4.42 -1.83 -10.55
CA VAL A 328 5.37 -2.92 -10.26
C VAL A 328 5.79 -3.63 -11.54
N GLU A 329 4.83 -4.04 -12.38
CA GLU A 329 5.15 -4.73 -13.64
C GLU A 329 5.96 -3.80 -14.55
N ASN A 330 5.54 -2.54 -14.72
CA ASN A 330 6.29 -1.53 -15.48
C ASN A 330 7.71 -1.29 -14.90
N PHE A 331 7.90 -1.43 -13.59
CA PHE A 331 9.19 -1.26 -12.95
C PHE A 331 10.09 -2.49 -13.13
N LYS A 332 9.56 -3.71 -13.04
CA LYS A 332 10.28 -4.94 -13.41
C LYS A 332 10.74 -4.88 -14.86
N LEU A 333 9.86 -4.38 -15.74
CA LEU A 333 10.14 -4.13 -17.14
C LEU A 333 11.20 -3.03 -17.37
N ARG A 334 11.57 -2.25 -16.36
CA ARG A 334 12.70 -1.32 -16.43
C ARG A 334 13.95 -1.89 -15.77
N ASN A 335 13.78 -2.74 -14.77
CA ASN A 335 14.85 -3.38 -14.02
C ASN A 335 15.08 -4.82 -14.50
N TRP A 336 15.65 -4.94 -15.69
CA TRP A 336 16.04 -6.23 -16.26
C TRP A 336 17.24 -6.83 -15.53
N SER A 337 17.23 -8.15 -15.36
CA SER A 337 18.35 -8.88 -14.79
C SER A 337 19.50 -8.95 -15.77
N GLN A 338 20.72 -9.01 -15.23
CA GLN A 338 21.97 -9.14 -15.98
C GLN A 338 22.03 -10.46 -16.77
N ASN A 339 21.27 -11.45 -16.32
CA ASN A 339 21.18 -12.75 -16.95
C ASN A 339 20.06 -12.82 -18.00
N ASP A 340 19.24 -11.77 -18.15
CA ASP A 340 18.17 -11.80 -19.14
C ASP A 340 18.75 -11.60 -20.55
N PRO A 341 18.25 -12.36 -21.54
CA PRO A 341 18.68 -12.19 -22.92
C PRO A 341 18.19 -10.85 -23.46
N LEU A 342 19.05 -10.14 -24.20
CA LEU A 342 18.70 -8.89 -24.87
C LEU A 342 17.52 -9.06 -25.83
N GLY A 343 17.37 -10.24 -26.43
CA GLY A 343 16.19 -10.61 -27.22
C GLY A 343 14.88 -10.43 -26.46
N ALA A 344 14.79 -10.95 -25.23
CA ALA A 344 13.57 -10.82 -24.42
C ALA A 344 13.25 -9.35 -24.07
N LEU A 345 14.29 -8.53 -23.83
CA LEU A 345 14.12 -7.08 -23.67
C LEU A 345 13.52 -6.44 -24.94
N ILE A 346 14.01 -6.82 -26.13
CA ILE A 346 13.54 -6.27 -27.40
C ILE A 346 12.10 -6.70 -27.71
N ASP A 347 11.76 -7.97 -27.49
CA ASP A 347 10.41 -8.48 -27.68
C ASP A 347 9.41 -7.73 -26.80
N GLN A 348 9.80 -7.46 -25.56
CA GLN A 348 8.98 -6.72 -24.62
C GLN A 348 8.79 -5.25 -25.01
N ILE A 349 9.84 -4.58 -25.49
CA ILE A 349 9.71 -3.20 -26.03
C ILE A 349 8.70 -3.16 -27.17
N ASN A 350 8.73 -4.16 -28.06
CA ASN A 350 7.81 -4.24 -29.20
C ASN A 350 6.38 -4.58 -28.78
N LEU A 351 6.21 -5.44 -27.77
CA LEU A 351 4.91 -5.74 -27.19
C LEU A 351 4.24 -4.48 -26.61
N GLU A 352 5.02 -3.67 -25.87
CA GLU A 352 4.57 -2.39 -25.33
C GLU A 352 4.30 -1.34 -26.41
N ALA A 353 5.03 -1.42 -27.52
CA ALA A 353 4.81 -0.52 -28.65
C ALA A 353 3.40 -0.68 -29.25
N GLY A 354 2.82 -1.89 -29.17
CA GLY A 354 1.50 -2.22 -29.69
C GLY A 354 0.30 -1.91 -28.76
N GLN A 355 0.52 -1.58 -27.48
CA GLN A 355 -0.56 -1.34 -26.52
C GLN A 355 -1.08 0.11 -26.57
N PRO A 356 -2.40 0.37 -26.37
CA PRO A 356 -2.95 1.72 -26.25
C PRO A 356 -2.35 2.44 -25.03
N ARG A 357 -1.76 3.63 -25.24
CA ARG A 357 -0.88 4.26 -24.25
C ARG A 357 -1.56 5.39 -23.45
N PRO A 358 -1.22 5.55 -22.16
CA PRO A 358 -1.45 6.79 -21.43
C PRO A 358 -0.69 7.96 -22.07
N SER A 359 -1.26 9.16 -21.99
CA SER A 359 -0.63 10.40 -22.48
C SER A 359 0.78 10.58 -21.91
N GLY A 360 1.80 10.58 -22.78
CA GLY A 360 3.20 10.85 -22.42
C GLY A 360 4.18 9.67 -22.52
N ALA A 361 3.71 8.42 -22.72
CA ALA A 361 4.61 7.29 -22.94
C ALA A 361 5.20 7.29 -24.36
N LEU A 362 6.53 7.18 -24.46
CA LEU A 362 7.26 7.21 -25.74
C LEU A 362 7.05 5.92 -26.52
N GLY A 363 6.46 6.03 -27.70
CA GLY A 363 6.27 4.91 -28.61
C GLY A 363 7.47 4.61 -29.46
N GLU A 364 8.43 3.92 -28.86
CA GLU A 364 9.62 3.45 -29.58
C GLU A 364 9.41 1.99 -29.99
N THR A 365 9.77 1.65 -31.22
CA THR A 365 9.83 0.26 -31.71
C THR A 365 11.27 -0.14 -31.93
N VAL A 366 11.57 -1.43 -31.81
CA VAL A 366 12.93 -1.96 -31.98
C VAL A 366 12.91 -3.05 -33.03
N ARG A 367 13.66 -2.84 -34.11
CA ARG A 367 13.81 -3.82 -35.18
C ARG A 367 15.17 -4.48 -35.08
N VAL A 368 15.20 -5.80 -34.96
CA VAL A 368 16.43 -6.57 -35.09
C VAL A 368 16.61 -6.94 -36.55
N ARG A 369 17.83 -6.80 -37.08
CA ARG A 369 18.11 -7.29 -38.44
C ARG A 369 18.03 -8.82 -38.47
N PRO A 370 17.39 -9.44 -39.46
CA PRO A 370 17.21 -10.90 -39.51
C PRO A 370 18.54 -11.66 -39.39
N GLU A 371 19.61 -11.16 -40.00
CA GLU A 371 20.94 -11.78 -39.93
C GLU A 371 21.60 -11.74 -38.55
N SER A 372 21.09 -10.92 -37.62
CA SER A 372 21.64 -10.72 -36.26
C SER A 372 20.73 -11.25 -35.16
N GLU A 373 19.56 -11.82 -35.49
CA GLU A 373 18.53 -12.17 -34.51
C GLU A 373 19.02 -13.20 -33.48
N ALA A 374 19.64 -14.29 -33.92
CA ALA A 374 20.18 -15.33 -33.04
C ALA A 374 21.25 -14.78 -32.08
N GLU A 375 22.11 -13.88 -32.56
CA GLU A 375 23.21 -13.29 -31.78
C GLU A 375 22.71 -12.26 -30.79
N VAL A 376 21.76 -11.41 -31.20
CA VAL A 376 21.08 -10.44 -30.31
C VAL A 376 20.31 -11.17 -29.21
N ASN A 377 19.67 -12.29 -29.51
CA ASN A 377 18.96 -13.10 -28.52
C ASN A 377 19.90 -13.79 -27.53
N ALA A 378 21.15 -14.06 -27.92
CA ALA A 378 22.15 -14.66 -27.06
C ALA A 378 22.88 -13.66 -26.14
N LEU A 379 22.84 -12.36 -26.46
CA LEU A 379 23.49 -11.32 -25.67
C LEU A 379 22.84 -11.15 -24.29
N ARG A 380 23.65 -10.92 -23.27
CA ARG A 380 23.22 -10.70 -21.87
C ARG A 380 23.41 -9.24 -21.47
N LEU A 381 22.57 -8.75 -20.58
CA LEU A 381 22.65 -7.38 -20.07
C LEU A 381 23.79 -7.26 -19.03
N LYS A 382 24.69 -6.27 -19.18
CA LYS A 382 25.89 -6.16 -18.30
C LYS A 382 25.52 -5.82 -16.84
N PRO A 383 26.35 -6.24 -15.85
CA PRO A 383 26.12 -5.96 -14.44
C PRO A 383 25.85 -4.55 -13.94
N ASP A 384 26.40 -3.53 -14.58
CA ASP A 384 26.34 -2.16 -14.04
C ASP A 384 25.17 -1.33 -14.58
N ASN A 385 24.26 -1.95 -15.34
CA ASN A 385 23.07 -1.28 -15.91
C ASN A 385 21.82 -1.35 -15.01
N ARG A 386 21.96 -1.74 -13.73
CA ARG A 386 20.82 -1.86 -12.79
C ARG A 386 20.03 -0.56 -12.61
N ASP A 387 20.64 0.58 -12.91
CA ASP A 387 20.07 1.92 -12.76
C ASP A 387 20.00 2.69 -14.08
N TYR A 388 19.60 2.04 -15.18
CA TYR A 388 19.31 2.81 -16.40
C TYR A 388 18.06 3.69 -16.19
N GLY A 389 18.29 4.94 -15.75
CA GLY A 389 17.27 5.98 -15.62
C GLY A 389 17.14 6.88 -16.86
N GLY A 390 17.65 6.46 -18.02
CA GLY A 390 17.58 7.27 -19.22
C GLY A 390 16.16 7.36 -19.78
N PRO A 391 15.82 8.47 -20.47
CA PRO A 391 14.43 8.80 -20.77
C PRO A 391 13.78 7.95 -21.86
N THR A 392 14.55 7.14 -22.62
CA THR A 392 14.04 6.37 -23.76
C THR A 392 14.70 4.99 -23.92
N TRP A 393 14.01 4.06 -24.57
CA TRP A 393 14.52 2.72 -24.93
C TRP A 393 15.72 2.82 -25.87
N GLY A 394 15.71 3.76 -26.81
CA GLY A 394 16.85 4.03 -27.69
C GLY A 394 18.14 4.38 -26.94
N ALA A 395 18.04 5.07 -25.81
CA ALA A 395 19.21 5.36 -24.99
C ALA A 395 19.65 4.15 -24.13
N LEU A 396 18.74 3.23 -23.77
CA LEU A 396 19.08 1.95 -23.12
C LEU A 396 19.86 1.07 -24.08
N LEU A 397 19.32 0.88 -25.29
CA LEU A 397 19.94 0.11 -26.36
C LEU A 397 21.32 0.66 -26.71
N LYS A 398 21.47 1.98 -26.82
CA LYS A 398 22.78 2.62 -27.03
C LYS A 398 23.75 2.38 -25.88
N SER A 399 23.27 2.37 -24.63
CA SER A 399 24.10 2.01 -23.48
C SER A 399 24.59 0.57 -23.61
N ILE A 400 23.70 -0.38 -23.90
CA ILE A 400 24.04 -1.79 -24.12
C ILE A 400 25.05 -1.95 -25.26
N ALA A 401 24.88 -1.22 -26.36
CA ALA A 401 25.79 -1.27 -27.51
C ALA A 401 27.15 -0.62 -27.27
N ARG A 402 27.28 0.32 -26.32
CA ARG A 402 28.60 0.83 -25.91
C ARG A 402 29.43 -0.24 -25.21
N TYR A 403 28.77 -1.15 -24.48
CA TYR A 403 29.44 -2.24 -23.77
C TYR A 403 29.63 -3.51 -24.61
N ASN A 404 28.81 -3.69 -25.65
CA ASN A 404 28.93 -4.79 -26.60
C ASN A 404 29.46 -4.25 -27.92
N SER A 405 30.78 -4.27 -28.12
CA SER A 405 31.46 -3.65 -29.27
C SER A 405 30.95 -4.17 -30.63
N CYS A 406 30.51 -5.42 -30.65
CA CYS A 406 29.85 -6.09 -31.78
C CYS A 406 28.44 -5.51 -32.06
N LEU A 407 27.71 -5.06 -31.05
CA LEU A 407 26.35 -4.54 -31.18
C LEU A 407 26.38 -3.11 -31.74
N LYS A 408 25.43 -2.82 -32.62
CA LYS A 408 25.15 -1.51 -33.18
C LYS A 408 23.68 -1.20 -33.02
N VAL A 409 23.42 0.07 -32.74
CA VAL A 409 22.08 0.61 -32.56
C VAL A 409 21.98 1.89 -33.37
N GLN A 410 21.08 1.90 -34.34
CA GLN A 410 20.74 3.08 -35.12
C GLN A 410 19.35 3.55 -34.74
N SER A 411 19.20 4.84 -34.44
CA SER A 411 17.91 5.41 -34.12
C SER A 411 17.39 6.24 -35.27
N ASP A 412 16.19 5.94 -35.77
CA ASP A 412 15.40 6.84 -36.58
C ASP A 412 14.49 7.67 -35.66
N ARG A 413 14.85 8.94 -35.48
CA ARG A 413 14.07 9.86 -34.63
C ARG A 413 12.70 10.21 -35.20
N GLN A 414 12.54 10.19 -36.52
CA GLN A 414 11.27 10.54 -37.15
C GLN A 414 10.26 9.42 -36.97
N ARG A 415 10.72 8.17 -37.10
CA ARG A 415 9.87 6.97 -36.93
C ARG A 415 9.81 6.46 -35.50
N ARG A 416 10.69 6.98 -34.62
CA ARG A 416 10.92 6.44 -33.27
C ARG A 416 11.26 4.95 -33.31
N GLU A 417 11.97 4.53 -34.35
CA GLU A 417 12.39 3.16 -34.56
C GLU A 417 13.88 3.03 -34.21
N HIS A 418 14.25 1.91 -33.62
CA HIS A 418 15.62 1.58 -33.29
C HIS A 418 16.00 0.29 -33.97
N GLU A 419 16.95 0.36 -34.90
CA GLU A 419 17.49 -0.82 -35.56
C GLU A 419 18.70 -1.34 -34.77
N VAL A 420 18.69 -2.63 -34.44
CA VAL A 420 19.73 -3.31 -33.66
C VAL A 420 20.32 -4.45 -34.48
N TRP A 421 21.65 -4.51 -34.57
CA TRP A 421 22.36 -5.57 -35.28
C TRP A 421 23.79 -5.76 -34.76
N THR A 422 24.44 -6.84 -35.17
CA THR A 422 25.82 -7.19 -34.84
C THR A 422 26.76 -6.94 -36.03
N LYS A 423 28.01 -6.52 -35.79
CA LYS A 423 29.03 -6.33 -36.83
C LYS A 423 29.65 -7.68 -37.23
N GLY A 424 28.98 -8.40 -38.13
CA GLY A 424 29.47 -9.63 -38.75
C GLY A 424 29.28 -10.88 -37.89
N ALA A 425 29.39 -12.06 -38.52
CA ALA A 425 29.14 -13.39 -37.91
C ALA A 425 30.18 -13.81 -36.84
N MET A 426 31.05 -12.90 -36.39
CA MET A 426 31.93 -13.18 -35.25
C MET A 426 31.10 -13.05 -33.99
N ALA A 427 30.93 -14.18 -33.29
CA ALA A 427 30.28 -14.25 -32.00
C ALA A 427 30.72 -13.08 -31.12
N CYS A 428 29.75 -12.28 -30.68
CA CYS A 428 29.98 -11.27 -29.65
C CYS A 428 30.71 -11.98 -28.50
N PRO A 429 31.96 -11.62 -28.16
CA PRO A 429 32.65 -12.28 -27.08
C PRO A 429 31.78 -12.13 -25.85
N ASN A 430 31.33 -13.25 -25.28
CA ASN A 430 30.57 -13.24 -24.04
C ASN A 430 31.39 -12.42 -23.05
N SER A 431 30.87 -11.29 -22.59
CA SER A 431 31.64 -10.32 -21.79
C SER A 431 32.17 -10.90 -20.47
N ILE A 432 31.74 -12.11 -20.11
CA ILE A 432 32.26 -12.92 -18.99
C ILE A 432 33.66 -13.49 -19.30
N GLU A 433 34.00 -13.77 -20.56
CA GLU A 433 35.31 -14.28 -20.99
C GLU A 433 36.30 -13.20 -21.41
N ALA A 434 35.89 -11.93 -21.45
CA ALA A 434 36.81 -10.80 -21.50
C ALA A 434 37.52 -10.67 -20.13
N LYS A 435 38.40 -11.64 -19.82
CA LYS A 435 39.44 -11.54 -18.80
C LYS A 435 40.04 -10.15 -18.92
N ARG A 436 40.20 -9.47 -17.78
CA ARG A 436 41.09 -8.32 -17.64
C ARG A 436 42.48 -8.77 -18.12
N ILE A 437 42.81 -8.49 -19.38
CA ILE A 437 44.18 -8.49 -19.85
C ILE A 437 44.78 -7.23 -19.23
N TYR A 438 45.30 -7.35 -18.02
CA TYR A 438 46.37 -6.46 -17.61
C TYR A 438 47.56 -6.85 -18.47
N ALA A 439 47.87 -6.02 -19.47
CA ALA A 439 49.19 -6.05 -20.04
C ALA A 439 50.18 -5.59 -18.94
N CYS A 440 50.89 -6.51 -18.27
CA CYS A 440 52.21 -6.17 -17.74
C CYS A 440 53.04 -5.85 -19.01
N ASP A 441 53.43 -4.59 -19.17
CA ASP A 441 54.59 -4.28 -20.01
C ASP A 441 55.78 -5.05 -19.39
N LEU A 442 56.41 -5.92 -20.20
CA LEU A 442 57.55 -6.75 -19.79
C LEU A 442 58.77 -5.95 -19.29
N ARG A 443 58.70 -4.61 -19.28
CA ARG A 443 59.75 -3.73 -18.75
C ARG A 443 59.55 -3.26 -17.31
N PHE A 444 58.40 -3.51 -16.69
CA PHE A 444 58.09 -2.97 -15.35
C PHE A 444 57.69 -4.00 -14.29
N CYS A 445 57.85 -5.30 -14.57
CA CYS A 445 57.57 -6.36 -13.62
C CYS A 445 58.89 -7.10 -13.31
N SER A 446 59.65 -6.58 -12.32
CA SER A 446 60.83 -7.19 -11.66
C SER A 446 60.58 -7.34 -10.17
#